data_AF-A0A8T1X622-F1
#
_entry.id   AF-A0A8T1X622-F1
#
_cell.length_a   1.000
_cell.length_b   1.000
_cell.length_c   1.000
_cell.angle_alpha   90.00
_cell.angle_beta   90.00
_cell.angle_gamma   90.00
#
_symmetry.space_group_name_H-M   'P 1'
#
loop_
_entity.id
_entity.type
_entity.pdbx_description
1 polymer ?
#
loop_
_entity_poly.entity_id
_entity_poly.type
_entity_poly.pdbx_seq_one_letter_code
_entity_poly.pdbx_strand_id
1 'polypeptide(L)'
;MGTGRSGSGRARAHAKKKQYKRGHATKNRARDIDQIQDDLRVEKLSGKKMAFEEDEDLPGLGQFYCTPCGRHFIDATTRDVHLKTKVHKRRLKDVAQKQYTQNEAMMGAGKSVEKYTPAHPKADDMDDL
;
A
#
# COMPACT_ATOMS: atom_id res chain seq x y z
N MET A 1 36.22 -10.64 11.91
CA MET A 1 36.86 -11.00 10.63
C MET A 1 35.82 -10.86 9.52
N GLY A 2 36.16 -10.15 8.43
CA GLY A 2 35.26 -9.94 7.28
C GLY A 2 35.21 -8.51 6.74
N THR A 3 36.33 -7.78 6.69
CA THR A 3 36.43 -6.50 5.98
C THR A 3 36.47 -6.77 4.46
N GLY A 4 35.29 -6.82 3.82
CA GLY A 4 35.18 -6.88 2.37
C GLY A 4 35.73 -5.60 1.74
N ARG A 5 36.83 -5.75 1.00
CA ARG A 5 37.53 -4.73 0.22
C ARG A 5 36.53 -3.86 -0.57
N SER A 6 36.41 -2.59 -0.22
CA SER A 6 35.72 -1.59 -1.03
C SER A 6 36.48 -1.42 -2.34
N GLY A 7 36.04 -2.15 -3.36
CA GLY A 7 36.56 -2.03 -4.71
C GLY A 7 36.49 -0.58 -5.15
N SER A 8 37.66 -0.05 -5.50
CA SER A 8 37.90 1.26 -6.10
C SER A 8 36.95 1.53 -7.27
N GLY A 9 35.89 2.30 -7.03
CA GLY A 9 35.12 2.91 -8.11
C GLY A 9 35.98 3.95 -8.84
N ARG A 10 36.01 3.89 -10.18
CA ARG A 10 36.68 4.92 -11.00
C ARG A 10 36.13 6.31 -10.68
N ALA A 11 37.00 7.28 -10.42
CA ALA A 11 36.61 8.68 -10.30
C ALA A 11 35.88 9.11 -11.59
N ARG A 12 34.70 9.74 -11.44
CA ARG A 12 33.81 10.19 -12.53
C ARG A 12 33.07 9.08 -13.31
N ALA A 13 33.05 7.83 -12.84
CA ALA A 13 32.14 6.83 -13.39
C ALA A 13 30.70 7.16 -12.97
N HIS A 14 29.87 7.58 -13.92
CA HIS A 14 28.45 7.83 -13.66
C HIS A 14 27.77 6.52 -13.25
N ALA A 15 27.48 6.35 -11.96
CA ALA A 15 26.75 5.18 -11.46
C ALA A 15 25.37 5.15 -12.12
N LYS A 16 25.11 4.15 -12.97
CA LYS A 16 23.80 4.00 -13.61
C LYS A 16 22.77 3.69 -12.53
N LYS A 17 21.84 4.62 -12.27
CA LYS A 17 20.72 4.47 -11.32
C LYS A 17 19.64 3.49 -11.85
N LYS A 18 20.04 2.36 -12.44
CA LYS A 18 19.15 1.40 -13.11
C LYS A 18 18.14 0.79 -12.13
N GLN A 19 18.59 0.42 -10.92
CA GLN A 19 17.74 -0.17 -9.90
C GLN A 19 16.66 0.81 -9.43
N TYR A 20 17.03 2.06 -9.14
CA TYR A 20 16.09 3.11 -8.76
C TYR A 20 15.04 3.34 -9.85
N LYS A 21 15.49 3.54 -11.11
CA LYS A 21 14.57 3.75 -12.25
C LYS A 21 13.64 2.57 -12.47
N ARG A 22 14.12 1.33 -12.30
CA ARG A 22 13.28 0.13 -12.42
C ARG A 22 12.28 0.00 -11.27
N GLY A 23 12.67 0.35 -10.05
CA GLY A 23 11.79 0.30 -8.87
C GLY A 23 10.70 1.38 -8.87
N HIS A 24 10.99 2.56 -9.41
CA HIS A 24 10.02 3.66 -9.55
C HIS A 24 9.29 3.68 -10.91
N ALA A 25 9.50 2.67 -11.74
CA ALA A 25 8.76 2.55 -13.00
C ALA A 25 7.29 2.24 -12.70
N THR A 26 6.37 2.88 -13.44
CA THR A 26 4.91 2.74 -13.27
C THR A 26 4.44 1.28 -13.36
N LYS A 27 5.05 0.48 -14.23
CA LYS A 27 4.75 -0.95 -14.40
C LYS A 27 5.09 -1.84 -13.18
N ASN A 28 5.90 -1.34 -12.24
CA ASN A 28 6.27 -2.05 -11.01
C ASN A 28 5.70 -1.35 -9.76
N ARG A 29 4.72 -0.46 -9.94
CA ARG A 29 4.13 0.30 -8.84
C ARG A 29 3.38 -0.65 -7.91
N ALA A 30 3.70 -0.56 -6.62
CA ALA A 30 2.97 -1.26 -5.57
C ALA A 30 1.67 -0.53 -5.22
N ARG A 31 0.77 -1.19 -4.50
CA ARG A 31 -0.43 -0.54 -3.95
C ARG A 31 -0.06 0.65 -3.06
N ASP A 32 -0.80 1.73 -3.26
CA ASP A 32 -0.61 2.97 -2.52
C ASP A 32 -1.14 2.85 -1.07
N ILE A 33 -0.75 3.77 -0.20
CA ILE A 33 -1.09 3.71 1.23
C ILE A 33 -2.57 4.00 1.47
N ASP A 34 -3.12 4.95 0.72
CA ASP A 34 -4.52 5.35 0.76
C ASP A 34 -5.45 4.21 0.36
N GLN A 35 -5.14 3.50 -0.73
CA GLN A 35 -5.86 2.29 -1.16
C GLN A 35 -5.89 1.23 -0.05
N ILE A 36 -4.75 0.99 0.61
CA ILE A 36 -4.67 0.01 1.70
C ILE A 36 -5.45 0.48 2.93
N GLN A 37 -5.48 1.79 3.20
CA GLN A 37 -6.28 2.34 4.30
C GLN A 37 -7.78 2.15 4.05
N ASP A 38 -8.22 2.27 2.80
CA ASP A 38 -9.60 1.99 2.40
C ASP A 38 -9.92 0.49 2.53
N ASP A 39 -9.05 -0.39 2.03
CA ASP A 39 -9.17 -1.84 2.20
C ASP A 39 -9.32 -2.21 3.70
N LEU A 40 -8.49 -1.64 4.57
CA LEU A 40 -8.54 -1.88 6.01
C LEU A 40 -9.81 -1.33 6.68
N ARG A 41 -10.44 -0.29 6.13
CA ARG A 41 -11.75 0.17 6.62
C ARG A 41 -12.81 -0.87 6.28
N VAL A 42 -12.80 -1.39 5.06
CA VAL A 42 -13.72 -2.45 4.64
C VAL A 42 -13.55 -3.71 5.50
N GLU A 43 -12.31 -4.12 5.79
CA GLU A 43 -12.03 -5.25 6.71
C GLU A 43 -12.59 -5.01 8.12
N LYS A 44 -12.47 -3.78 8.64
CA LYS A 44 -13.00 -3.44 9.96
C LYS A 44 -14.53 -3.45 10.00
N LEU A 45 -15.18 -2.99 8.93
CA LEU A 45 -16.64 -2.95 8.83
C LEU A 45 -17.22 -4.36 8.65
N SER A 46 -16.63 -5.17 7.78
CA SER A 46 -17.06 -6.55 7.52
C SER A 46 -16.68 -7.54 8.62
N GLY A 47 -15.70 -7.20 9.46
CA GLY A 47 -15.18 -8.07 10.53
C GLY A 47 -14.43 -9.30 10.02
N LYS A 48 -14.23 -9.42 8.71
CA LYS A 48 -13.54 -10.52 8.04
C LYS A 48 -12.29 -9.99 7.33
N LYS A 49 -11.27 -10.83 7.25
CA LYS A 49 -10.09 -10.54 6.43
C LYS A 49 -10.46 -10.67 4.95
N MET A 50 -9.82 -9.88 4.10
CA MET A 50 -9.93 -10.00 2.65
C MET A 50 -9.54 -11.42 2.22
N ALA A 51 -10.53 -12.17 1.77
CA ALA A 51 -10.37 -13.49 1.18
C ALA A 51 -10.39 -13.33 -0.35
N PHE A 52 -9.50 -14.05 -1.02
CA PHE A 52 -9.44 -14.10 -2.48
C PHE A 52 -9.86 -15.48 -2.93
N GLU A 53 -10.47 -15.54 -4.12
CA GLU A 53 -10.68 -16.81 -4.81
C GLU A 53 -9.33 -17.46 -5.16
N GLU A 54 -9.35 -18.77 -5.35
CA GLU A 54 -8.15 -19.53 -5.70
C GLU A 54 -7.70 -19.15 -7.12
N ASP A 55 -6.53 -18.51 -7.21
CA ASP A 55 -5.96 -18.03 -8.46
C ASP A 55 -4.58 -18.65 -8.67
N GLU A 56 -4.43 -19.41 -9.76
CA GLU A 56 -3.22 -20.15 -10.12
C GLU A 56 -2.03 -19.25 -10.48
N ASP A 57 -2.29 -18.00 -10.91
CA ASP A 57 -1.24 -17.05 -11.28
C ASP A 57 -0.59 -16.38 -10.06
N LEU A 58 -1.24 -16.47 -8.88
CA LEU A 58 -0.80 -15.84 -7.65
C LEU A 58 -0.02 -16.83 -6.75
N PRO A 59 1.02 -16.35 -6.02
CA PRO A 59 1.72 -17.18 -5.05
C PRO A 59 0.76 -17.74 -3.99
N GLY A 60 0.85 -19.04 -3.70
CA GLY A 60 0.01 -19.70 -2.70
C GLY A 60 -1.48 -19.68 -3.03
N LEU A 61 -1.84 -19.71 -4.32
CA LEU A 61 -3.22 -19.65 -4.82
C LEU A 61 -3.98 -18.41 -4.33
N GLY A 62 -3.27 -17.31 -4.07
CA GLY A 62 -3.83 -16.07 -3.52
C GLY A 62 -4.22 -16.13 -2.03
N GLN A 63 -4.18 -17.30 -1.40
CA GLN A 63 -4.75 -17.54 -0.06
C GLN A 63 -3.98 -16.86 1.07
N PHE A 64 -2.64 -16.80 0.99
CA PHE A 64 -1.81 -16.24 2.06
C PHE A 64 -1.50 -14.76 1.82
N TYR A 65 -2.48 -13.90 2.07
CA TYR A 65 -2.37 -12.47 1.83
C TYR A 65 -2.10 -11.64 3.09
N CYS A 66 -1.33 -10.55 2.95
CA CYS A 66 -1.09 -9.55 4.01
C CYS A 66 -1.64 -8.18 3.59
N THR A 67 -2.72 -7.75 4.24
CA THR A 67 -3.48 -6.55 3.87
C THR A 67 -2.69 -5.25 3.99
N PRO A 68 -1.92 -4.99 5.09
CA PRO A 68 -1.17 -3.73 5.21
C PRO A 68 -0.04 -3.61 4.19
N CYS A 69 0.50 -4.73 3.73
CA CYS A 69 1.65 -4.78 2.83
C CYS A 69 1.27 -4.99 1.36
N GLY A 70 0.04 -5.37 1.04
CA GLY A 70 -0.38 -5.57 -0.34
C GLY A 70 0.29 -6.76 -1.04
N ARG A 71 0.68 -7.81 -0.30
CA ARG A 71 1.51 -8.91 -0.81
C ARG A 71 0.93 -10.29 -0.53
N HIS A 72 1.00 -11.16 -1.52
CA HIS A 72 0.72 -12.60 -1.41
C HIS A 72 2.01 -13.38 -1.06
N PHE A 73 1.83 -14.46 -0.32
CA PHE A 73 2.88 -15.36 0.13
C PHE A 73 2.57 -16.79 -0.31
N ILE A 74 3.60 -17.64 -0.35
CA ILE A 74 3.47 -19.03 -0.80
C ILE A 74 2.83 -19.89 0.30
N ASP A 75 3.25 -19.70 1.55
CA ASP A 75 2.80 -20.49 2.71
C ASP A 75 2.40 -19.61 3.90
N ALA A 76 1.55 -20.15 4.79
CA ALA A 76 1.18 -19.52 6.06
C ALA A 76 2.38 -19.18 6.94
N THR A 77 3.37 -20.07 7.02
CA THR A 77 4.58 -19.89 7.84
C THR A 77 5.40 -18.69 7.37
N THR A 78 5.55 -18.51 6.06
CA THR A 78 6.27 -17.37 5.47
C THR A 78 5.55 -16.05 5.74
N ARG A 79 4.21 -16.05 5.70
CA ARG A 79 3.39 -14.90 6.10
C ARG A 79 3.61 -14.55 7.57
N ASP A 80 3.62 -15.54 8.46
CA ASP A 80 3.81 -15.29 9.90
C ASP A 80 5.20 -14.77 10.25
N VAL A 81 6.23 -15.24 9.54
CA VAL A 81 7.58 -14.66 9.63
C VAL A 81 7.55 -13.22 9.15
N HIS A 82 6.89 -12.92 8.03
CA HIS A 82 6.76 -11.56 7.50
C HIS A 82 6.15 -10.59 8.52
N LEU A 83 5.08 -10.98 9.23
CA LEU A 83 4.42 -10.15 10.24
C LEU A 83 5.38 -9.69 11.36
N LYS A 84 6.38 -10.51 11.69
CA LYS A 84 7.37 -10.19 12.74
C LYS A 84 8.47 -9.24 12.26
N THR A 85 8.65 -9.08 10.94
CA THR A 85 9.74 -8.29 10.35
C THR A 85 9.57 -6.78 10.57
N LYS A 86 10.70 -6.05 10.53
CA LYS A 86 10.71 -4.58 10.64
C LYS A 86 9.95 -3.89 9.50
N VAL A 87 9.92 -4.49 8.31
CA VAL A 87 9.24 -3.94 7.14
C VAL A 87 7.74 -3.86 7.38
N HIS A 88 7.15 -4.96 7.87
CA HIS A 88 5.73 -5.00 8.21
C HIS A 88 5.38 -4.00 9.33
N LYS A 89 6.18 -4.00 10.41
CA LYS A 89 5.99 -3.06 11.52
C LYS A 89 6.09 -1.59 11.11
N ARG A 90 6.96 -1.25 10.15
CA ARG A 90 7.03 0.11 9.59
C ARG A 90 5.77 0.43 8.80
N ARG A 91 5.32 -0.48 7.94
CA ARG A 91 4.12 -0.28 7.12
C ARG A 91 2.87 -0.07 7.98
N LEU A 92 2.73 -0.79 9.09
CA LEU A 92 1.64 -0.57 10.04
C LEU A 92 1.63 0.85 10.63
N LYS A 93 2.81 1.44 10.88
CA LYS A 93 2.90 2.82 11.35
C LYS A 93 2.50 3.81 10.27
N ASP A 94 2.93 3.58 9.03
CA ASP A 94 2.58 4.43 7.88
C ASP A 94 1.06 4.41 7.67
N VAL A 95 0.45 3.23 7.70
CA VAL A 95 -0.98 3.03 7.51
C VAL A 95 -1.83 3.57 8.68
N ALA A 96 -1.27 3.60 9.89
CA ALA A 96 -1.93 4.20 11.05
C ALA A 96 -2.01 5.73 11.00
N GLN A 97 -1.24 6.38 10.13
CA GLN A 97 -1.35 7.83 9.90
C GLN A 97 -2.69 8.17 9.26
N LYS A 98 -3.12 9.43 9.40
CA LYS A 98 -4.31 9.92 8.70
C LYS A 98 -4.09 9.79 7.19
N GLN A 99 -5.09 9.30 6.48
CA GLN A 99 -5.07 9.21 5.02
C GLN A 99 -4.92 10.60 4.41
N TYR A 100 -3.86 10.77 3.61
CA TYR A 100 -3.66 11.98 2.83
C TYR A 100 -4.47 11.89 1.54
N THR A 101 -5.43 12.78 1.36
CA THR A 101 -6.32 12.79 0.19
C THR A 101 -6.11 14.05 -0.65
N GLN A 102 -6.58 14.01 -1.90
CA GLN A 102 -6.53 15.17 -2.78
C GLN A 102 -7.22 16.40 -2.19
N ASN A 103 -8.30 16.20 -1.41
CA ASN A 103 -9.02 17.29 -0.73
C ASN A 103 -8.14 17.99 0.31
N GLU A 104 -7.31 17.24 1.05
CA GLU A 104 -6.35 17.79 1.99
C GLU A 104 -5.25 18.59 1.28
N ALA A 105 -4.78 18.09 0.14
CA ALA A 105 -3.84 18.82 -0.72
C ALA A 105 -4.42 20.15 -1.24
N MET A 106 -5.69 20.15 -1.68
CA MET A 106 -6.39 21.35 -2.14
C MET A 106 -6.58 22.37 -1.02
N MET A 107 -6.95 21.90 0.18
CA MET A 107 -7.09 22.75 1.37
C MET A 107 -5.76 23.42 1.73
N GLY A 108 -4.65 22.69 1.68
CA GLY A 108 -3.31 23.24 1.88
C GLY A 108 -2.89 24.26 0.81
N ALA A 109 -3.44 24.16 -0.39
CA ALA A 109 -3.27 25.14 -1.47
C ALA A 109 -4.24 26.34 -1.37
N GLY A 110 -5.05 26.43 -0.31
CA GLY A 110 -6.04 27.50 -0.11
C GLY A 110 -7.30 27.36 -0.97
N LYS A 111 -7.54 26.20 -1.58
CA LYS A 111 -8.76 25.91 -2.34
C LYS A 111 -9.79 25.28 -1.40
N SER A 112 -10.87 26.00 -1.10
CA SER A 112 -12.02 25.46 -0.37
C SER A 112 -12.98 24.76 -1.32
N VAL A 113 -13.51 23.62 -0.88
CA VAL A 113 -14.64 22.95 -1.56
C VAL A 113 -15.91 23.40 -0.86
N GLU A 114 -16.72 24.21 -1.54
CA GLU A 114 -18.06 24.56 -1.05
C GLU A 114 -18.96 23.34 -1.20
N LYS A 115 -19.49 22.82 -0.08
CA LYS A 115 -20.48 21.76 -0.10
C LYS A 115 -21.85 22.38 -0.26
N TYR A 116 -22.48 22.19 -1.42
CA TYR A 116 -23.87 22.55 -1.63
C TYR A 116 -24.77 21.56 -0.90
N THR A 117 -25.43 21.98 0.19
CA THR A 117 -26.50 21.21 0.81
C THR A 117 -27.80 21.47 0.04
N PRO A 118 -28.35 20.49 -0.70
CA PRO A 118 -29.58 20.69 -1.44
C PRO A 118 -30.74 20.99 -0.46
N ALA A 119 -31.55 22.01 -0.77
CA ALA A 119 -32.69 22.41 0.06
C ALA A 119 -33.75 21.30 0.22
N HIS A 120 -33.79 20.36 -0.72
CA HIS A 120 -34.60 19.15 -0.66
C HIS A 120 -33.67 17.95 -0.81
N PRO A 121 -33.38 17.18 0.26
CA PRO A 121 -32.64 15.95 0.13
C PRO A 121 -33.47 15.00 -0.76
N LYS A 122 -32.87 14.50 -1.84
CA LYS A 122 -33.44 13.35 -2.52
C LYS A 122 -33.33 12.18 -1.56
N ALA A 123 -34.41 11.42 -1.40
CA ALA A 123 -34.34 10.13 -0.74
C ALA A 123 -33.54 9.23 -1.69
N ASP A 124 -32.23 9.13 -1.45
CA ASP A 124 -31.41 8.16 -2.16
C ASP A 124 -31.67 6.80 -1.50
N ASP A 125 -32.52 6.00 -2.13
CA ASP A 125 -32.61 4.57 -1.91
C ASP A 125 -31.23 3.95 -2.19
N MET A 126 -30.81 3.06 -1.29
CA MET A 126 -29.63 2.18 -1.34
C MET A 126 -28.37 2.72 -0.68
N ASP A 127 -28.21 2.35 0.61
CA ASP A 127 -26.93 2.15 1.26
C ASP A 127 -25.99 1.32 0.36
N ASP A 128 -24.96 1.98 -0.20
CA ASP A 128 -23.91 1.37 -1.01
C ASP A 128 -23.11 0.33 -0.20
N LEU A 129 -23.31 -0.94 -0.60
CA LEU A 129 -22.52 -2.13 -0.27
C LEU A 129 -21.11 -2.09 -0.89
#